data_AF-A0A383DFH5-F1
#
_entry.id   AF-A0A383DFH5-F1
#
_cell.length_a   1.000
_cell.length_b   1.000
_cell.length_c   1.000
_cell.angle_alpha   90.00
_cell.angle_beta   90.00
_cell.angle_gamma   90.00
#
_symmetry.space_group_name_H-M   'P 1'
#
loop_
_entity.id
_entity.type
_entity.pdbx_description
1 polymer ?
#
loop_
_entity_poly.entity_id
_entity_poly.type
_entity_poly.pdbx_seq_one_letter_code
_entity_poly.pdbx_strand_id
1 'polypeptide(L)'
;MNSRRRAMTSLSIVLLAVTIMSVSALGQNAYAGSGMSLSADCSGSTCEVSGTSDRNDLDVTIVVSNDNGIHVVDQLSVSGGSYSTSV
;
A
#
# COMPACT_ATOMS: atom_id res chain seq x y z
N MET A 1 14.75 43.14 10.42
CA MET A 1 13.58 42.52 9.74
C MET A 1 13.86 41.10 9.20
N ASN A 2 14.88 40.40 9.72
CA ASN A 2 15.40 39.17 9.06
C ASN A 2 14.82 37.89 9.69
N SER A 3 14.30 37.99 10.92
CA SER A 3 13.71 36.87 11.66
C SER A 3 12.38 36.40 11.03
N ARG A 4 11.55 37.34 10.54
CA ARG A 4 10.26 37.01 9.90
C ARG A 4 10.43 36.22 8.60
N ARG A 5 11.47 36.53 7.81
CA ARG A 5 11.81 35.75 6.61
C ARG A 5 12.30 34.35 6.96
N ARG A 6 13.13 34.20 8.01
CA ARG A 6 13.62 32.89 8.47
C ARG A 6 12.50 31.99 9.03
N ALA A 7 11.55 32.58 9.75
CA ALA A 7 10.38 31.85 10.27
C ALA A 7 9.47 31.35 9.14
N MET A 8 9.19 32.18 8.13
CA MET A 8 8.39 31.76 6.97
C MET A 8 9.10 30.68 6.15
N THR A 9 10.41 30.78 5.90
CA THR A 9 11.15 29.73 5.19
C THR A 9 11.18 28.40 5.97
N SER A 10 11.31 28.45 7.30
CA SER A 10 11.26 27.25 8.15
C SER A 10 9.89 26.58 8.09
N LEU A 11 8.82 27.38 8.19
CA LEU A 11 7.45 26.86 8.11
C LEU A 11 7.14 26.25 6.74
N SER A 12 7.62 26.87 5.64
CA SER A 12 7.46 26.31 4.30
C SER A 12 8.19 24.99 4.09
N ILE A 13 9.39 24.81 4.68
CA ILE A 13 10.13 23.55 4.63
C ILE A 13 9.38 22.45 5.40
N VAL A 14 8.84 22.78 6.58
CA VAL A 14 8.04 21.85 7.39
C VAL A 14 6.76 21.44 6.65
N LEU A 15 6.02 22.39 6.08
CA LEU A 15 4.81 22.10 5.30
C LEU A 15 5.14 21.26 4.06
N LEU A 16 6.23 21.56 3.35
CA LEU A 16 6.66 20.77 2.19
C LEU A 16 7.00 19.33 2.60
N ALA A 17 7.73 19.13 3.69
CA ALA A 17 8.03 17.79 4.22
C ALA A 17 6.77 17.02 4.62
N VAL A 18 5.80 17.68 5.26
CA VAL A 18 4.51 17.08 5.61
C VAL A 18 3.73 16.68 4.36
N THR A 19 3.67 17.55 3.33
CA THR A 19 2.95 17.20 2.09
C THR A 19 3.53 15.99 1.39
N ILE A 20 4.86 15.86 1.34
CA ILE A 20 5.53 14.70 0.71
C ILE A 20 5.29 13.43 1.53
N MET A 21 5.31 13.50 2.87
CA MET A 21 4.98 12.36 3.73
C MET A 21 3.50 11.94 3.67
N SER A 22 2.59 12.88 3.36
CA SER A 22 1.15 12.60 3.24
C SER A 22 0.74 11.93 1.92
N VAL A 23 1.49 12.10 0.83
CA VAL A 23 1.10 11.50 -0.48
C VAL A 23 1.12 9.97 -0.42
N SER A 24 2.06 9.39 0.32
CA SER A 24 2.16 7.92 0.51
C SER A 24 0.96 7.33 1.28
N ALA A 25 0.31 8.13 2.14
CA ALA A 25 -0.83 7.68 2.95
C ALA A 25 -2.19 7.92 2.28
N LEU A 26 -2.27 8.74 1.22
CA LEU A 26 -3.54 9.06 0.54
C LEU A 26 -3.70 8.35 -0.81
N GLY A 27 -2.60 8.04 -1.50
CA GLY A 27 -2.63 7.33 -2.79
C GLY A 27 -2.99 5.84 -2.66
N GLN A 28 -2.53 5.18 -1.59
CA GLN A 28 -2.78 3.76 -1.35
C GLN A 28 -4.11 3.52 -0.63
N ASN A 29 -4.49 4.44 0.27
CA ASN A 29 -5.69 4.30 1.10
C ASN A 29 -6.98 4.70 0.36
N ALA A 30 -6.90 5.46 -0.74
CA ALA A 30 -8.08 5.86 -1.51
C ALA A 30 -8.67 4.72 -2.37
N TYR A 31 -7.86 3.71 -2.75
CA TYR A 31 -8.38 2.49 -3.39
C TYR A 31 -8.73 1.39 -2.36
N ALA A 32 -8.14 1.46 -1.16
CA ALA A 32 -8.50 0.61 0.00
C ALA A 32 -9.66 1.19 0.83
N GLY A 33 -10.44 2.13 0.27
CA GLY A 33 -11.43 2.94 0.98
C GLY A 33 -12.64 2.19 1.56
N SER A 34 -12.82 0.90 1.27
CA SER A 34 -13.76 0.05 2.01
C SER A 34 -13.49 -1.41 1.71
N GLY A 35 -12.79 -2.08 2.63
CA GLY A 35 -12.92 -3.53 2.78
C GLY A 35 -11.64 -4.36 2.68
N MET A 36 -10.71 -4.02 1.78
CA MET A 36 -9.53 -4.88 1.53
C MET A 36 -8.21 -4.10 1.58
N SER A 37 -7.18 -4.69 2.18
CA SER A 37 -5.81 -4.18 2.19
C SER A 37 -4.86 -5.16 1.52
N LEU A 38 -3.83 -4.67 0.84
CA LEU A 38 -2.82 -5.49 0.15
C LEU A 38 -1.42 -4.94 0.44
N SER A 39 -0.52 -5.83 0.87
CA SER A 39 0.90 -5.58 1.03
C SER A 39 1.67 -6.70 0.33
N ALA A 40 2.68 -6.33 -0.46
CA ALA A 40 3.56 -7.26 -1.14
C ALA A 40 5.02 -6.92 -0.84
N ASP A 41 5.75 -7.87 -0.26
CA ASP A 41 7.18 -7.78 -0.03
C ASP A 41 7.89 -8.78 -0.95
N CYS A 42 8.56 -8.27 -1.97
CA CYS A 42 9.25 -9.09 -2.96
C CYS A 42 10.76 -9.03 -2.74
N SER A 43 11.38 -10.18 -2.52
CA SER A 43 12.82 -10.33 -2.38
C SER A 43 13.35 -11.44 -3.29
N GLY A 44 14.13 -11.04 -4.30
CA GLY A 44 14.66 -11.95 -5.30
C GLY A 44 13.56 -12.51 -6.21
N SER A 45 13.35 -13.83 -6.14
CA SER A 45 12.37 -14.56 -6.96
C SER A 45 11.07 -14.87 -6.22
N THR A 46 10.91 -14.39 -4.98
CA THR A 46 9.76 -14.67 -4.13
C THR A 46 9.12 -13.38 -3.65
N CYS A 47 7.80 -13.36 -3.64
CA CYS A 47 6.96 -12.29 -3.12
C CYS A 47 6.06 -12.84 -2.02
N GLU A 48 6.17 -12.28 -0.82
CA GLU A 48 5.18 -12.49 0.23
C GLU A 48 4.05 -11.48 0.05
N VAL A 49 2.85 -11.99 -0.21
CA VAL A 49 1.66 -11.18 -0.42
C VAL A 49 0.71 -11.42 0.74
N SER A 50 0.34 -10.36 1.44
CA SER A 50 -0.55 -10.42 2.59
C SER A 50 -1.55 -9.28 2.58
N GLY A 51 -2.62 -9.44 3.33
CA GLY A 51 -3.67 -8.45 3.37
C GLY A 51 -4.79 -8.79 4.34
N THR A 52 -5.73 -7.88 4.42
CA THR A 52 -6.98 -8.06 5.18
C THR A 52 -8.17 -7.89 4.26
N SER A 53 -9.28 -8.57 4.57
CA SER A 53 -10.57 -8.33 3.92
C SER A 53 -11.69 -8.33 4.96
N ASP A 54 -12.65 -7.42 4.80
CA ASP A 54 -13.92 -7.42 5.53
C ASP A 54 -14.88 -8.51 5.02
N ARG A 55 -14.64 -9.01 3.81
CA ARG A 55 -15.37 -10.13 3.21
C ARG A 55 -14.79 -11.44 3.72
N ASN A 56 -15.66 -12.23 4.35
CA ASN A 56 -15.34 -13.57 4.85
C ASN A 56 -16.12 -14.67 4.09
N ASP A 57 -16.99 -14.26 3.17
CA ASP A 57 -17.87 -15.09 2.35
C ASP A 57 -17.33 -15.32 0.92
N LEU A 58 -16.17 -14.72 0.59
CA LEU A 58 -15.56 -14.76 -0.73
C LEU A 58 -14.06 -15.01 -0.62
N ASP A 59 -13.52 -15.73 -1.60
CA ASP A 59 -12.07 -15.93 -1.74
C ASP A 59 -11.40 -14.71 -2.40
N VAL A 60 -10.17 -14.44 -1.99
CA VAL A 60 -9.29 -13.43 -2.57
C VAL A 60 -8.51 -14.05 -3.71
N THR A 61 -8.58 -13.45 -4.90
CA THR A 61 -7.78 -13.89 -6.06
C THR A 61 -6.57 -12.98 -6.23
N ILE A 62 -5.38 -13.56 -6.31
CA ILE A 62 -4.11 -12.87 -6.52
C ILE A 62 -3.60 -13.21 -7.91
N VAL A 63 -3.25 -12.19 -8.69
CA VAL A 63 -2.65 -12.35 -10.02
C VAL A 63 -1.33 -11.60 -10.05
N VAL A 64 -0.23 -12.32 -10.26
CA VAL A 64 1.10 -11.74 -10.44
C VAL A 64 1.44 -11.75 -11.92
N SER A 65 1.69 -10.57 -12.46
CA SER A 65 2.02 -10.37 -13.88
C SER A 65 3.10 -9.31 -14.06
N ASN A 66 3.82 -9.39 -15.18
CA ASN A 66 4.69 -8.31 -15.66
C ASN A 66 4.49 -8.11 -17.18
N ASP A 67 5.31 -7.28 -17.81
CA ASP A 67 5.23 -6.99 -19.25
C ASP A 67 5.41 -8.24 -20.15
N ASN A 68 5.98 -9.33 -19.62
CA ASN A 68 6.17 -10.59 -20.33
C ASN A 68 4.99 -11.56 -20.16
N GLY A 69 4.01 -11.26 -19.29
CA GLY A 69 2.81 -12.08 -19.09
C GLY A 69 2.43 -12.33 -17.63
N ILE A 70 1.48 -13.24 -17.43
CA ILE A 70 1.03 -13.71 -16.10
C ILE A 70 1.97 -14.83 -15.63
N HIS A 71 2.45 -14.71 -14.40
CA HIS A 71 3.36 -15.67 -13.77
C HIS A 71 2.64 -16.55 -12.76
N VAL A 72 1.73 -15.97 -11.97
CA VAL A 72 1.02 -16.68 -10.90
C VAL A 72 -0.43 -16.23 -10.82
N VAL A 73 -1.32 -17.19 -10.58
CA VAL A 73 -2.71 -16.97 -10.18
C VAL A 73 -2.97 -17.84 -8.96
N ASP A 74 -3.35 -17.22 -7.86
CA ASP A 74 -3.65 -17.92 -6.59
C ASP A 74 -5.01 -17.48 -6.05
N GLN A 75 -5.65 -18.36 -5.28
CA GLN A 75 -6.93 -18.09 -4.62
C GLN A 75 -6.84 -18.47 -3.15
N LEU A 76 -7.12 -17.48 -2.29
CA LEU A 76 -7.02 -17.62 -0.85
C LEU A 76 -8.34 -17.33 -0.17
N SER A 77 -8.77 -18.26 0.67
CA SER A 77 -9.87 -17.98 1.59
C SER A 77 -9.42 -17.02 2.70
N VAL A 78 -10.29 -16.06 3.03
CA VAL A 78 -10.05 -15.12 4.11
C VAL A 78 -10.37 -15.81 5.44
N SER A 79 -9.40 -15.86 6.35
CA SER A 79 -9.58 -16.45 7.68
C SER A 79 -9.28 -15.42 8.75
N GLY A 80 -10.25 -15.17 9.64
CA GLY A 80 -10.11 -14.15 10.69
C GLY A 80 -9.92 -12.73 10.15
N GLY A 81 -10.41 -12.45 8.94
CA GLY A 81 -10.24 -11.17 8.25
C GLY A 81 -8.91 -10.98 7.53
N SER A 82 -8.07 -12.02 7.43
CA SER A 82 -6.73 -11.93 6.82
C SER A 82 -6.46 -13.03 5.79
N TYR A 83 -5.54 -12.76 4.87
CA TYR A 83 -5.02 -13.70 3.89
C TYR A 83 -3.51 -13.49 3.68
N SER A 84 -2.78 -14.55 3.31
CA SER A 84 -1.33 -14.49 3.07
C SER A 84 -0.88 -15.65 2.19
N THR A 85 -0.05 -15.38 1.18
CA THR A 85 0.59 -16.37 0.30
C THR A 85 2.03 -15.97 -0.01
N SER A 86 2.84 -16.93 -0.44
CA SER A 86 4.19 -16.73 -0.94
C SER A 86 4.26 -17.26 -2.37
N VAL A 87 4.64 -16.40 -3.32
CA VAL A 87 4.63 -16.68 -4.76
C VAL A 87 5.97 -16.40 -5.42
#